data_AF-A0A1B0G4K8-F1
#
_entry.id   AF-A0A1B0G4K8-F1
#
_cell.length_a   1.000
_cell.length_b   1.000
_cell.length_c   1.000
_cell.angle_alpha   90.00
_cell.angle_beta   90.00
_cell.angle_gamma   90.00
#
_symmetry.space_group_name_H-M   'P 1'
#
loop_
_entity.id
_entity.type
_entity.pdbx_description
1 polymer ?
#
loop_
_entity_poly.entity_id
_entity_poly.type
_entity_poly.pdbx_seq_one_letter_code
_entity_poly.pdbx_strand_id
1 'polypeptide(L)'
;MTPENIMKSKFVAALKIVSEIDLSSNEREDQFDFDALKNEFTKACPDFGADLTETSKSQALTFAGYIIYELRHLIKSAKQSGANVVRTFLFSDNAKVLVVLGRGTTSLGTKQPKFENNQLLLTTEQASLLALTVLSKLALISTESGNMILTPLAGAVFSRRDIEQIALETKQDKASVLISVIQSCQNGGQKLESSDASIALVASLSENILTKQNFGFMREILLIFEEVKRSRYSGTNSDTAEVNSAGSMSTNAAAQDAKEYPSVVDATNKAD
;
A
#
# COMPACT_ATOMS: atom_id res chain seq x y z
N MET A 1 -8.11 5.49 -38.99
CA MET A 1 -8.06 5.73 -37.53
C MET A 1 -6.74 5.17 -37.02
N THR A 2 -5.96 5.95 -36.27
CA THR A 2 -4.63 5.52 -35.79
C THR A 2 -4.74 4.55 -34.59
N PRO A 3 -3.73 3.69 -34.34
CA PRO A 3 -3.67 2.86 -33.13
C PRO A 3 -3.74 3.69 -31.85
N GLU A 4 -3.12 4.88 -31.86
CA GLU A 4 -3.14 5.86 -30.76
C GLU A 4 -4.56 6.33 -30.42
N ASN A 5 -5.37 6.72 -31.41
CA ASN A 5 -6.76 7.14 -31.18
C ASN A 5 -7.63 5.99 -30.63
N ILE A 6 -7.33 4.74 -30.99
CA ILE A 6 -8.01 3.56 -30.45
C ILE A 6 -7.62 3.33 -28.99
N MET A 7 -6.35 3.55 -28.61
CA MET A 7 -5.92 3.46 -27.21
C MET A 7 -6.46 4.60 -26.35
N LYS A 8 -6.42 5.86 -26.82
CA LYS A 8 -6.98 7.01 -26.11
C LYS A 8 -8.50 6.85 -25.90
N SER A 9 -9.24 6.31 -26.89
CA SER A 9 -10.65 5.94 -26.72
C SER A 9 -10.88 4.87 -25.64
N LYS A 10 -10.08 3.79 -25.62
CA LYS A 10 -10.19 2.74 -24.58
C LYS A 10 -9.81 3.23 -23.19
N PHE A 11 -8.82 4.11 -23.08
CA PHE A 11 -8.39 4.69 -21.82
C PHE A 11 -9.45 5.62 -21.22
N VAL A 12 -10.09 6.47 -22.03
CA VAL A 12 -11.23 7.29 -21.58
C VAL A 12 -12.40 6.41 -21.11
N ALA A 13 -12.66 5.28 -21.78
CA ALA A 13 -13.67 4.32 -21.32
C ALA A 13 -13.29 3.67 -19.96
N ALA A 14 -12.02 3.28 -19.78
CA ALA A 14 -11.53 2.72 -18.51
C ALA A 14 -11.57 3.74 -17.37
N LEU A 15 -11.16 4.99 -17.62
CA LEU A 15 -11.29 6.10 -16.67
C LEU A 15 -12.75 6.33 -16.26
N LYS A 16 -13.68 6.30 -17.23
CA LYS A 16 -15.10 6.48 -16.94
C LYS A 16 -15.64 5.38 -16.03
N ILE A 17 -15.31 4.12 -16.30
CA ILE A 17 -15.66 2.99 -15.43
C ILE A 17 -15.09 3.20 -14.02
N VAL A 18 -13.82 3.60 -13.89
CA VAL A 18 -13.19 3.86 -12.57
C VAL A 18 -13.84 5.03 -11.83
N SER A 19 -14.34 6.06 -12.53
CA SER A 19 -15.12 7.15 -11.91
C SER A 19 -16.57 6.79 -11.56
N GLU A 20 -17.09 5.67 -12.10
CA GLU A 20 -18.42 5.14 -11.81
C GLU A 20 -18.39 4.04 -10.71
N ILE A 21 -17.21 3.66 -10.22
CA ILE A 21 -17.07 2.83 -9.02
C ILE A 21 -17.30 3.72 -7.79
N ASP A 22 -18.48 3.61 -7.20
CA ASP A 22 -18.77 4.18 -5.89
C ASP A 22 -17.99 3.42 -4.81
N LEU A 23 -16.99 4.08 -4.21
CA LEU A 23 -16.13 3.53 -3.16
C LEU A 23 -16.78 3.63 -1.76
N SER A 24 -18.04 4.05 -1.63
CA SER A 24 -18.74 4.20 -0.36
C SER A 24 -19.36 2.91 0.22
N SER A 25 -18.85 1.74 -0.17
CA SER A 25 -19.27 0.43 0.37
C SER A 25 -18.91 0.25 1.85
N ASN A 26 -19.76 0.80 2.74
CA ASN A 26 -19.59 0.84 4.19
C ASN A 26 -20.03 -0.48 4.87
N GLU A 27 -19.44 -1.61 4.46
CA GLU A 27 -19.68 -2.92 5.08
C GLU A 27 -18.53 -3.25 6.04
N ARG A 28 -18.80 -3.18 7.36
CA ARG A 28 -17.82 -3.40 8.43
C ARG A 28 -18.04 -4.73 9.16
N GLU A 29 -17.82 -5.83 8.44
CA GLU A 29 -17.63 -7.17 9.03
C GLU A 29 -16.37 -7.82 8.42
N ASP A 30 -15.57 -8.52 9.25
CA ASP A 30 -14.37 -9.29 8.88
C ASP A 30 -13.37 -8.62 7.89
N GLN A 31 -13.08 -7.33 8.06
CA GLN A 31 -12.00 -6.66 7.32
C GLN A 31 -10.63 -7.25 7.71
N PHE A 32 -9.91 -7.80 6.72
CA PHE A 32 -8.56 -8.35 6.89
C PHE A 32 -7.56 -7.31 7.43
N ASP A 33 -6.92 -7.64 8.55
CA ASP A 33 -5.94 -6.79 9.23
C ASP A 33 -4.51 -7.23 8.85
N PHE A 34 -3.76 -6.35 8.18
CA PHE A 34 -2.39 -6.64 7.79
C PHE A 34 -1.37 -6.45 8.92
N ASP A 35 -1.64 -5.58 9.90
CA ASP A 35 -0.79 -5.37 11.07
C ASP A 35 -0.87 -6.56 12.03
N ALA A 36 -2.08 -7.06 12.28
CA ALA A 36 -2.27 -8.33 12.98
C ALA A 36 -1.58 -9.49 12.24
N LEU A 37 -1.58 -9.53 10.90
CA LEU A 37 -0.84 -10.57 10.17
C LEU A 37 0.68 -10.45 10.36
N LYS A 38 1.24 -9.24 10.30
CA LYS A 38 2.67 -9.01 10.59
C LYS A 38 3.04 -9.45 12.01
N ASN A 39 2.17 -9.19 12.99
CA ASN A 39 2.36 -9.60 14.37
C ASN A 39 2.34 -11.14 14.53
N GLU A 40 1.39 -11.84 13.92
CA GLU A 40 1.32 -13.31 13.95
C GLU A 40 2.48 -13.96 13.17
N PHE A 41 2.92 -13.37 12.06
CA PHE A 41 4.10 -13.85 11.32
C PHE A 41 5.40 -13.66 12.09
N THR A 42 5.55 -12.57 12.84
CA THR A 42 6.76 -12.32 13.66
C THR A 42 6.96 -13.38 14.75
N LYS A 43 5.89 -14.00 15.26
CA LYS A 43 5.98 -15.16 16.18
C LYS A 43 6.61 -16.39 15.54
N ALA A 44 6.44 -16.56 14.22
CA ALA A 44 7.03 -17.65 13.45
C ALA A 44 8.41 -17.29 12.86
N CYS A 45 8.65 -16.01 12.57
CA CYS A 45 9.82 -15.51 11.88
C CYS A 45 10.34 -14.24 12.62
N PRO A 46 11.10 -14.39 13.73
CA PRO A 46 11.43 -13.26 14.61
C PRO A 46 12.24 -12.14 13.94
N ASP A 47 13.00 -12.45 12.88
CA ASP A 47 13.78 -11.46 12.11
C ASP A 47 12.95 -10.64 11.12
N PHE A 48 11.65 -10.96 10.93
CA PHE A 48 10.76 -10.18 10.06
C PHE A 48 10.63 -8.71 10.49
N GLY A 49 10.57 -8.48 11.81
CA GLY A 49 10.53 -7.15 12.39
C GLY A 49 11.85 -6.37 12.24
N ALA A 50 12.98 -7.06 12.25
CA ALA A 50 14.32 -6.46 12.25
C ALA A 50 14.67 -5.75 10.93
N ASP A 51 15.55 -4.76 11.00
CA ASP A 51 16.13 -4.13 9.82
C ASP A 51 17.09 -5.09 9.11
N LEU A 52 17.12 -5.01 7.78
CA LEU A 52 18.07 -5.77 6.98
C LEU A 52 19.42 -5.05 6.93
N THR A 53 20.50 -5.80 6.84
CA THR A 53 21.85 -5.28 6.53
C THR A 53 22.52 -6.17 5.48
N GLU A 54 23.44 -5.61 4.69
CA GLU A 54 24.14 -6.34 3.60
C GLU A 54 24.85 -7.62 4.06
N THR A 55 25.26 -7.70 5.34
CA THR A 55 26.00 -8.82 5.91
C THR A 55 25.14 -9.79 6.72
N SER A 56 23.91 -9.41 7.06
CA SER A 56 22.98 -10.22 7.85
C SER A 56 22.34 -11.36 7.03
N LYS A 57 22.27 -12.55 7.62
CA LYS A 57 21.42 -13.63 7.07
C LYS A 57 20.02 -13.50 7.65
N SER A 58 19.03 -13.26 6.80
CA SER A 58 17.62 -13.18 7.19
C SER A 58 16.80 -14.37 6.68
N GLN A 59 16.06 -15.01 7.59
CA GLN A 59 15.05 -16.03 7.26
C GLN A 59 13.84 -15.37 6.59
N ALA A 60 13.43 -14.18 7.06
CA ALA A 60 12.36 -13.39 6.45
C ALA A 60 12.68 -13.02 4.98
N LEU A 61 13.92 -12.64 4.67
CA LEU A 61 14.37 -12.35 3.30
C LEU A 61 14.42 -13.62 2.44
N THR A 62 14.86 -14.74 3.01
CA THR A 62 14.88 -16.05 2.32
C THR A 62 13.47 -16.50 1.96
N PHE A 63 12.51 -16.34 2.89
CA PHE A 63 11.09 -16.52 2.64
C PHE A 63 10.59 -15.58 1.52
N ALA A 64 10.84 -14.27 1.64
CA ALA A 64 10.37 -13.28 0.69
C ALA A 64 10.86 -13.55 -0.75
N GLY A 65 12.13 -13.88 -0.93
CA GLY A 65 12.69 -14.28 -2.23
C GLY A 65 11.97 -15.49 -2.83
N TYR A 66 11.75 -16.54 -2.04
CA TYR A 66 11.03 -17.72 -2.51
C TYR A 66 9.56 -17.42 -2.85
N ILE A 67 8.85 -16.64 -2.04
CA ILE A 67 7.44 -16.30 -2.29
C ILE A 67 7.28 -15.47 -3.57
N ILE A 68 8.17 -14.50 -3.82
CA ILE A 68 8.05 -13.57 -4.96
C ILE A 68 8.53 -14.19 -6.28
N TYR A 69 9.65 -14.92 -6.28
CA TYR A 69 10.29 -15.41 -7.50
C TYR A 69 9.96 -16.89 -7.79
N GLU A 70 10.03 -17.77 -6.79
CA GLU A 70 9.87 -19.23 -6.99
C GLU A 70 8.41 -19.69 -6.95
N LEU A 71 7.61 -19.22 -5.98
CA LEU A 71 6.27 -19.75 -5.72
C LEU A 71 5.33 -19.68 -6.95
N ARG A 72 5.55 -18.71 -7.85
CA ARG A 72 4.78 -18.51 -9.10
C ARG A 72 4.63 -19.79 -9.92
N HIS A 73 5.72 -20.52 -10.16
CA HIS A 73 5.65 -21.71 -11.01
C HIS A 73 4.90 -22.86 -10.31
N LEU A 74 5.04 -22.98 -8.99
CA LEU A 74 4.32 -23.97 -8.18
C LEU A 74 2.82 -23.70 -8.12
N ILE A 75 2.40 -22.44 -7.99
CA ILE A 75 0.98 -22.03 -8.01
C ILE A 75 0.33 -22.42 -9.35
N LYS A 76 1.04 -22.22 -10.47
CA LYS A 76 0.55 -22.59 -11.80
C LYS A 76 0.32 -24.10 -11.89
N SER A 77 1.30 -24.91 -11.50
CA SER A 77 1.20 -26.37 -11.51
C SER A 77 0.10 -26.90 -10.58
N ALA A 78 -0.05 -26.34 -9.37
CA ALA A 78 -1.11 -26.72 -8.42
C ALA A 78 -2.52 -26.39 -8.97
N LYS A 79 -2.69 -25.20 -9.56
CA LYS A 79 -3.96 -24.82 -10.21
C LYS A 79 -4.29 -25.69 -11.43
N GLN A 80 -3.28 -26.17 -12.16
CA GLN A 80 -3.45 -27.08 -13.31
C GLN A 80 -3.76 -28.52 -12.89
N SER A 81 -3.18 -29.03 -11.79
CA SER A 81 -3.50 -30.37 -11.26
C SER A 81 -4.82 -30.43 -10.48
N GLY A 82 -5.37 -29.27 -10.11
CA GLY A 82 -6.57 -29.17 -9.27
C GLY A 82 -6.33 -29.51 -7.79
N ALA A 83 -5.10 -29.86 -7.40
CA ALA A 83 -4.75 -30.22 -6.04
C ALA A 83 -4.40 -28.99 -5.19
N ASN A 84 -4.74 -29.03 -3.90
CA ASN A 84 -4.21 -28.09 -2.91
C ASN A 84 -2.82 -28.59 -2.46
N VAL A 85 -1.78 -27.90 -2.92
CA VAL A 85 -0.38 -28.14 -2.55
C VAL A 85 -0.01 -27.19 -1.42
N VAL A 86 0.51 -27.72 -0.32
CA VAL A 86 1.03 -26.90 0.80
C VAL A 86 2.55 -26.80 0.69
N ARG A 87 3.09 -25.60 0.92
CA ARG A 87 4.53 -25.37 1.07
C ARG A 87 4.85 -24.95 2.50
N THR A 88 5.68 -25.75 3.16
CA THR A 88 6.11 -25.53 4.54
C THR A 88 7.48 -24.87 4.55
N PHE A 89 7.56 -23.71 5.18
CA PHE A 89 8.79 -23.03 5.54
C PHE A 89 9.09 -23.33 7.00
N LEU A 90 10.33 -23.73 7.29
CA LEU A 90 10.81 -23.98 8.64
C LEU A 90 11.67 -22.79 9.08
N PHE A 91 11.35 -22.25 10.25
CA PHE A 91 12.09 -21.17 10.90
C PHE A 91 12.76 -21.72 12.17
N SER A 92 13.39 -20.83 12.93
CA SER A 92 13.96 -21.17 14.24
C SER A 92 12.94 -21.82 15.19
N ASP A 93 13.44 -22.56 16.18
CA ASP A 93 12.65 -23.15 17.28
C ASP A 93 11.48 -24.06 16.86
N ASN A 94 11.61 -24.67 15.67
CA ASN A 94 10.62 -25.53 15.01
C ASN A 94 9.31 -24.82 14.60
N ALA A 95 9.29 -23.48 14.59
CA ALA A 95 8.17 -22.72 14.04
C ALA A 95 8.02 -22.95 12.53
N LYS A 96 6.77 -23.02 12.05
CA LYS A 96 6.47 -23.35 10.65
C LYS A 96 5.46 -22.40 10.05
N VAL A 97 5.69 -21.97 8.82
CA VAL A 97 4.69 -21.26 8.02
C VAL A 97 4.25 -22.18 6.88
N LEU A 98 2.95 -22.41 6.76
CA LEU A 98 2.36 -23.28 5.75
C LEU A 98 1.59 -22.43 4.75
N VAL A 99 2.12 -22.29 3.53
CA VAL A 99 1.48 -21.52 2.46
C VAL A 99 0.68 -22.46 1.56
N VAL A 100 -0.64 -22.25 1.50
CA VAL A 100 -1.56 -23.05 0.68
C VAL A 100 -1.58 -22.53 -0.75
N LEU A 101 -1.39 -23.43 -1.73
CA LEU A 101 -1.43 -23.18 -3.17
C LEU A 101 -2.51 -24.07 -3.78
N GLY A 102 -3.50 -23.52 -4.49
CA GLY A 102 -4.50 -24.36 -5.17
C GLY A 102 -5.79 -23.63 -5.52
N ARG A 103 -6.91 -24.35 -5.46
CA ARG A 103 -8.25 -23.88 -5.84
C ARG A 103 -9.15 -23.92 -4.60
N GLY A 104 -9.69 -22.76 -4.22
CA GLY A 104 -10.52 -22.62 -3.01
C GLY A 104 -9.83 -21.95 -1.81
N THR A 105 -8.64 -21.36 -1.96
CA THR A 105 -8.00 -20.55 -0.88
C THR A 105 -8.84 -19.36 -0.42
N THR A 106 -9.87 -18.97 -1.18
CA THR A 106 -10.86 -17.96 -0.80
C THR A 106 -11.66 -18.31 0.45
N SER A 107 -11.88 -19.59 0.79
CA SER A 107 -12.57 -19.97 2.03
C SER A 107 -11.69 -19.89 3.29
N LEU A 108 -10.37 -19.65 3.14
CA LEU A 108 -9.50 -19.18 4.21
C LEU A 108 -9.41 -17.64 4.25
N GLY A 109 -9.96 -16.95 3.26
CA GLY A 109 -9.72 -15.51 3.04
C GLY A 109 -10.41 -14.56 4.03
N THR A 110 -11.42 -15.03 4.77
CA THR A 110 -12.19 -14.20 5.71
C THR A 110 -11.68 -14.26 7.15
N LYS A 111 -10.87 -15.27 7.52
CA LYS A 111 -10.34 -15.39 8.88
C LYS A 111 -8.93 -14.84 8.98
N GLN A 112 -8.72 -13.96 9.95
CA GLN A 112 -7.40 -13.49 10.33
C GLN A 112 -6.49 -14.69 10.67
N PRO A 113 -5.35 -14.88 9.99
CA PRO A 113 -4.41 -15.96 10.33
C PRO A 113 -3.88 -15.81 11.76
N LYS A 114 -3.58 -16.94 12.41
CA LYS A 114 -3.03 -17.00 13.76
C LYS A 114 -1.89 -18.00 13.83
N PHE A 115 -0.89 -17.72 14.66
CA PHE A 115 0.16 -18.66 15.01
C PHE A 115 -0.29 -19.55 16.18
N GLU A 116 -0.62 -20.79 15.88
CA GLU A 116 -1.14 -21.77 16.85
C GLU A 116 -0.39 -23.11 16.67
N ASN A 117 -0.07 -23.82 17.75
CA ASN A 117 0.65 -25.11 17.71
C ASN A 117 1.98 -25.05 16.90
N ASN A 118 2.75 -23.97 17.11
CA ASN A 118 3.97 -23.58 16.38
C ASN A 118 3.82 -23.48 14.86
N GLN A 119 2.60 -23.22 14.37
CA GLN A 119 2.26 -23.18 12.95
C GLN A 119 1.43 -21.95 12.59
N LEU A 120 1.75 -21.31 11.48
CA LEU A 120 0.95 -20.25 10.86
C LEU A 120 0.51 -20.70 9.46
N LEU A 121 -0.80 -20.79 9.24
CA LEU A 121 -1.38 -21.16 7.95
C LEU A 121 -1.72 -19.90 7.15
N LEU A 122 -1.16 -19.78 5.94
CA LEU A 122 -1.32 -18.62 5.06
C LEU A 122 -1.93 -19.00 3.71
N THR A 123 -2.74 -18.10 3.16
CA THR A 123 -3.01 -18.09 1.72
C THR A 123 -1.80 -17.58 0.94
N THR A 124 -1.76 -17.84 -0.36
CA THR A 124 -0.72 -17.31 -1.25
C THR A 124 -0.66 -15.77 -1.20
N GLU A 125 -1.80 -15.09 -1.13
CA GLU A 125 -1.88 -13.62 -1.06
C GLU A 125 -1.24 -13.09 0.23
N GLN A 126 -1.64 -13.63 1.38
CA GLN A 126 -1.12 -13.24 2.69
C GLN A 126 0.41 -13.40 2.76
N ALA A 127 0.94 -14.50 2.23
CA ALA A 127 2.38 -14.72 2.11
C ALA A 127 3.06 -13.69 1.18
N SER A 128 2.45 -13.32 0.04
CA SER A 128 2.99 -12.30 -0.86
C SER A 128 3.01 -10.90 -0.25
N LEU A 129 2.00 -10.52 0.54
CA LEU A 129 1.96 -9.22 1.23
C LEU A 129 3.11 -9.11 2.25
N LEU A 130 3.29 -10.14 3.08
CA LEU A 130 4.41 -10.25 4.02
C LEU A 130 5.77 -10.21 3.29
N ALA A 131 5.91 -10.95 2.19
CA ALA A 131 7.13 -10.95 1.39
C ALA A 131 7.47 -9.55 0.85
N LEU A 132 6.48 -8.72 0.50
CA LEU A 132 6.71 -7.36 0.03
C LEU A 132 7.12 -6.39 1.13
N THR A 133 6.67 -6.58 2.38
CA THR A 133 7.21 -5.81 3.52
C THR A 133 8.72 -6.00 3.65
N VAL A 134 9.20 -7.25 3.54
CA VAL A 134 10.65 -7.54 3.57
C VAL A 134 11.37 -7.04 2.31
N LEU A 135 10.75 -7.21 1.13
CA LEU A 135 11.34 -6.72 -0.13
C LEU A 135 11.43 -5.18 -0.17
N SER A 136 10.55 -4.48 0.54
CA SER A 136 10.61 -3.02 0.70
C SER A 136 11.80 -2.59 1.56
N LYS A 137 12.11 -3.30 2.65
CA LYS A 137 13.35 -3.12 3.43
C LYS A 137 14.60 -3.34 2.56
N LEU A 138 14.58 -4.38 1.71
CA LEU A 138 15.68 -4.66 0.77
C LEU A 138 15.81 -3.57 -0.31
N ALA A 139 14.70 -2.99 -0.78
CA ALA A 139 14.69 -1.98 -1.82
C ALA A 139 15.56 -0.77 -1.43
N LEU A 140 15.40 -0.26 -0.19
CA LEU A 140 16.22 0.82 0.39
C LEU A 140 17.73 0.56 0.17
N ILE A 141 18.25 -0.49 0.80
CA ILE A 141 19.67 -0.91 0.77
C ILE A 141 20.15 -1.18 -0.67
N SER A 142 19.30 -1.82 -1.48
CA SER A 142 19.65 -2.10 -2.88
C SER A 142 19.84 -0.82 -3.69
N THR A 143 19.04 0.22 -3.45
CA THR A 143 19.16 1.49 -4.19
C THR A 143 20.35 2.34 -3.75
N GLU A 144 20.79 2.23 -2.50
CA GLU A 144 22.03 2.86 -2.01
C GLU A 144 23.27 2.25 -2.71
N SER A 145 23.31 0.92 -2.86
CA SER A 145 24.33 0.22 -3.64
C SER A 145 24.18 0.34 -5.18
N GLY A 146 23.27 1.20 -5.66
CA GLY A 146 23.03 1.44 -7.09
C GLY A 146 22.25 0.33 -7.82
N ASN A 147 21.73 -0.65 -7.09
CA ASN A 147 20.92 -1.75 -7.61
C ASN A 147 19.42 -1.42 -7.56
N MET A 148 18.61 -2.18 -8.31
CA MET A 148 17.15 -2.13 -8.22
C MET A 148 16.56 -3.53 -8.41
N ILE A 149 15.81 -3.99 -7.41
CA ILE A 149 15.18 -5.31 -7.38
C ILE A 149 13.67 -5.12 -7.60
N LEU A 150 13.21 -5.49 -8.80
CA LEU A 150 11.80 -5.46 -9.18
C LEU A 150 11.19 -6.86 -9.01
N THR A 151 9.93 -6.92 -8.58
CA THR A 151 9.15 -8.18 -8.58
C THR A 151 8.86 -8.62 -10.01
N PRO A 152 8.53 -9.90 -10.27
CA PRO A 152 8.15 -10.36 -11.62
C PRO A 152 6.87 -9.72 -12.20
N LEU A 153 6.08 -9.00 -11.40
CA LEU A 153 4.97 -8.17 -11.90
C LEU A 153 5.45 -6.75 -12.22
N ALA A 154 6.14 -6.10 -11.26
CA ALA A 154 6.70 -4.77 -11.46
C ALA A 154 7.64 -4.70 -12.67
N GLY A 155 8.55 -5.67 -12.80
CA GLY A 155 9.51 -5.76 -13.92
C GLY A 155 8.92 -6.19 -15.26
N ALA A 156 7.63 -6.56 -15.31
CA ALA A 156 6.91 -6.75 -16.58
C ALA A 156 6.33 -5.42 -17.10
N VAL A 157 6.05 -4.48 -16.21
CA VAL A 157 5.40 -3.18 -16.49
C VAL A 157 6.43 -2.04 -16.60
N PHE A 158 7.40 -2.01 -15.67
CA PHE A 158 8.37 -0.93 -15.51
C PHE A 158 9.81 -1.45 -15.70
N SER A 159 10.62 -0.71 -16.43
CA SER A 159 12.08 -0.89 -16.44
C SER A 159 12.73 -0.05 -15.33
N ARG A 160 13.98 -0.35 -14.99
CA ARG A 160 14.76 0.45 -14.02
C ARG A 160 14.85 1.94 -14.39
N ARG A 161 14.90 2.25 -15.70
CA ARG A 161 14.94 3.64 -16.19
C ARG A 161 13.64 4.39 -15.93
N ASP A 162 12.51 3.69 -15.94
CA ASP A 162 11.22 4.30 -15.63
C ASP A 162 11.14 4.67 -14.14
N ILE A 163 11.68 3.83 -13.24
CA ILE A 163 11.83 4.16 -11.81
C ILE A 163 12.68 5.43 -11.62
N GLU A 164 13.82 5.52 -12.31
CA GLU A 164 14.72 6.68 -12.26
C GLU A 164 14.06 7.95 -12.82
N GLN A 165 13.32 7.84 -13.93
CA GLN A 165 12.62 8.96 -14.57
C GLN A 165 11.42 9.43 -13.76
N ILE A 166 10.65 8.50 -13.16
CA ILE A 166 9.52 8.84 -12.27
C ILE A 166 10.05 9.59 -11.04
N ALA A 167 11.10 9.07 -10.37
CA ALA A 167 11.71 9.75 -9.22
C ALA A 167 12.20 11.17 -9.57
N LEU A 168 12.81 11.36 -10.74
CA LEU A 168 13.23 12.68 -11.24
C LEU A 168 12.04 13.64 -11.46
N GLU A 169 10.92 13.15 -12.01
CA GLU A 169 9.74 13.95 -12.35
C GLU A 169 8.86 14.27 -11.13
N THR A 170 8.66 13.30 -10.22
CA THR A 170 7.90 13.49 -8.97
C THR A 170 8.71 14.16 -7.87
N LYS A 171 10.04 14.26 -8.03
CA LYS A 171 11.02 14.72 -7.02
C LYS A 171 11.03 13.86 -5.76
N GLN A 172 10.65 12.59 -5.88
CA GLN A 172 10.74 11.59 -4.84
C GLN A 172 12.10 10.89 -4.90
N ASP A 173 12.53 10.24 -3.81
CA ASP A 173 13.72 9.41 -3.85
C ASP A 173 13.47 8.10 -4.62
N LYS A 174 14.54 7.52 -5.17
CA LYS A 174 14.45 6.31 -6.00
C LYS A 174 14.00 5.06 -5.22
N ALA A 175 14.18 5.03 -3.90
CA ALA A 175 13.81 3.90 -3.08
C ALA A 175 12.29 3.90 -2.83
N SER A 176 11.72 5.03 -2.42
CA SER A 176 10.26 5.19 -2.27
C SER A 176 9.52 4.89 -3.57
N VAL A 177 9.99 5.39 -4.72
CA VAL A 177 9.37 5.07 -6.02
C VAL A 177 9.47 3.58 -6.34
N LEU A 178 10.62 2.94 -6.10
CA LEU A 178 10.78 1.49 -6.28
C LEU A 178 9.84 0.69 -5.37
N ILE A 179 9.74 1.08 -4.09
CA ILE A 179 8.88 0.48 -3.07
C ILE A 179 7.41 0.58 -3.48
N SER A 180 6.94 1.79 -3.84
CA SER A 180 5.59 2.00 -4.34
C SER A 180 5.32 1.16 -5.59
N VAL A 181 6.26 1.05 -6.52
CA VAL A 181 6.09 0.20 -7.72
C VAL A 181 6.01 -1.29 -7.38
N ILE A 182 6.85 -1.83 -6.50
CA ILE A 182 6.78 -3.27 -6.13
C ILE A 182 5.52 -3.62 -5.32
N GLN A 183 4.99 -2.68 -4.52
CA GLN A 183 3.76 -2.88 -3.75
C GLN A 183 2.50 -2.73 -4.62
N SER A 184 2.43 -1.68 -5.45
CA SER A 184 1.25 -1.39 -6.29
C SER A 184 1.02 -2.41 -7.39
N CYS A 185 2.07 -3.08 -7.87
CA CYS A 185 1.98 -4.12 -8.90
C CYS A 185 1.52 -5.49 -8.37
N GLN A 186 1.13 -5.62 -7.10
CA GLN A 186 0.77 -6.89 -6.47
C GLN A 186 -0.74 -7.01 -6.20
N ASN A 187 -1.28 -8.23 -6.39
CA ASN A 187 -2.63 -8.58 -5.96
C ASN A 187 -2.77 -8.43 -4.43
N GLY A 188 -3.67 -7.56 -3.98
CA GLY A 188 -3.82 -7.17 -2.57
C GLY A 188 -2.95 -5.98 -2.16
N GLY A 189 -2.21 -5.36 -3.08
CA GLY A 189 -1.27 -4.26 -2.82
C GLY A 189 -1.88 -3.07 -2.09
N GLN A 190 -3.18 -2.82 -2.24
CA GLN A 190 -3.91 -1.76 -1.52
C GLN A 190 -3.96 -1.93 0.01
N LYS A 191 -3.42 -3.05 0.54
CA LYS A 191 -3.22 -3.34 1.96
C LYS A 191 -1.81 -2.94 2.46
N LEU A 192 -0.97 -2.39 1.57
CA LEU A 192 0.43 -2.03 1.83
C LEU A 192 0.61 -0.51 1.80
N GLU A 193 1.33 0.00 2.79
CA GLU A 193 1.46 1.43 3.13
C GLU A 193 1.91 2.33 1.97
N SER A 194 2.79 1.84 1.11
CA SER A 194 3.38 2.61 0.00
C SER A 194 2.68 2.36 -1.35
N SER A 195 1.61 1.57 -1.38
CA SER A 195 0.88 1.25 -2.62
C SER A 195 0.10 2.46 -3.13
N ASP A 196 0.34 2.86 -4.37
CA ASP A 196 -0.30 3.99 -5.02
C ASP A 196 -1.32 3.54 -6.08
N ALA A 197 -2.54 4.07 -5.99
CA ALA A 197 -3.65 3.70 -6.87
C ALA A 197 -3.39 4.05 -8.35
N SER A 198 -2.62 5.11 -8.64
CA SER A 198 -2.25 5.46 -10.01
C SER A 198 -1.26 4.44 -10.58
N ILE A 199 -0.27 4.02 -9.80
CA ILE A 199 0.69 2.99 -10.21
C ILE A 199 -0.02 1.63 -10.40
N ALA A 200 -0.94 1.26 -9.51
CA ALA A 200 -1.73 0.02 -9.63
C ALA A 200 -2.65 0.02 -10.87
N LEU A 201 -3.29 1.16 -11.19
CA LEU A 201 -4.07 1.30 -12.42
C LEU A 201 -3.17 1.24 -13.67
N VAL A 202 -2.03 1.94 -13.65
CA VAL A 202 -1.02 1.91 -14.72
C VAL A 202 -0.54 0.48 -14.95
N ALA A 203 -0.28 -0.29 -13.89
CA ALA A 203 0.11 -1.69 -13.99
C ALA A 203 -0.99 -2.60 -14.56
N SER A 204 -2.24 -2.47 -14.10
CA SER A 204 -3.36 -3.29 -14.61
C SER A 204 -3.75 -2.95 -16.05
N LEU A 205 -3.69 -1.67 -16.45
CA LEU A 205 -3.78 -1.27 -17.85
C LEU A 205 -2.63 -1.88 -18.66
N SER A 206 -1.41 -1.85 -18.13
CA SER A 206 -0.24 -2.42 -18.80
C SER A 206 -0.27 -3.95 -18.90
N GLU A 207 -0.81 -4.71 -17.95
CA GLU A 207 -0.96 -6.17 -18.10
C GLU A 207 -1.87 -6.51 -19.30
N ASN A 208 -2.92 -5.71 -19.52
CA ASN A 208 -3.78 -5.82 -20.70
C ASN A 208 -3.08 -5.32 -21.99
N ILE A 209 -2.30 -4.24 -21.91
CA ILE A 209 -1.61 -3.61 -23.04
C ILE A 209 -0.29 -4.31 -23.40
N LEU A 210 0.32 -5.12 -22.54
CA LEU A 210 1.56 -5.86 -22.82
C LEU A 210 1.39 -6.95 -23.90
N THR A 211 0.16 -7.21 -24.33
CA THR A 211 -0.14 -7.92 -25.58
C THR A 211 0.23 -7.12 -26.85
N LYS A 212 0.45 -5.80 -26.74
CA LYS A 212 0.77 -4.83 -27.81
C LYS A 212 1.58 -3.62 -27.28
N GLN A 213 2.92 -3.70 -27.41
CA GLN A 213 3.91 -2.67 -27.03
C GLN A 213 3.44 -1.19 -27.11
N ASN A 214 3.67 -0.41 -26.05
CA ASN A 214 3.97 1.03 -26.12
C ASN A 214 4.43 1.60 -24.76
N PHE A 215 5.66 2.15 -24.68
CA PHE A 215 6.21 2.74 -23.44
C PHE A 215 5.77 4.19 -23.22
N GLY A 216 5.77 5.05 -24.25
CA GLY A 216 5.53 6.49 -24.09
C GLY A 216 4.15 6.84 -23.48
N PHE A 217 3.16 5.99 -23.73
CA PHE A 217 1.80 6.13 -23.21
C PHE A 217 1.72 6.01 -21.67
N MET A 218 2.58 5.20 -21.05
CA MET A 218 2.59 4.97 -19.60
C MET A 218 2.94 6.24 -18.81
N ARG A 219 3.90 7.03 -19.34
CA ARG A 219 4.29 8.33 -18.79
C ARG A 219 3.19 9.37 -18.96
N GLU A 220 2.48 9.38 -20.10
CA GLU A 220 1.30 10.23 -20.33
C GLU A 220 0.21 9.94 -19.29
N ILE A 221 -0.08 8.66 -18.97
CA ILE A 221 -1.04 8.27 -17.92
C ILE A 221 -0.59 8.76 -16.53
N LEU A 222 0.66 8.50 -16.12
CA LEU A 222 1.15 8.89 -14.79
C LEU A 222 1.04 10.41 -14.57
N LEU A 223 1.45 11.21 -15.56
CA LEU A 223 1.36 12.67 -15.48
C LEU A 223 -0.09 13.18 -15.41
N ILE A 224 -1.01 12.57 -16.17
CA ILE A 224 -2.45 12.87 -16.08
C ILE A 224 -2.98 12.54 -14.68
N PHE A 225 -2.56 11.43 -14.08
CA PHE A 225 -3.01 11.01 -12.76
C PHE A 225 -2.50 11.89 -11.62
N GLU A 226 -1.25 12.34 -11.67
CA GLU A 226 -0.73 13.30 -10.69
C GLU A 226 -1.41 14.67 -10.80
N GLU A 227 -1.78 15.11 -12.01
CA GLU A 227 -2.58 16.34 -12.18
C GLU A 227 -4.02 16.17 -11.65
N VAL A 228 -4.59 14.97 -11.78
CA VAL A 228 -5.91 14.59 -11.20
C VAL A 228 -5.87 14.41 -9.68
N LYS A 229 -4.72 14.05 -9.08
CA LYS A 229 -4.52 14.13 -7.62
C LYS A 229 -4.39 15.59 -7.18
N ARG A 230 -3.51 16.35 -7.84
CA ARG A 230 -3.25 17.77 -7.54
C ARG A 230 -4.53 18.60 -7.55
N SER A 231 -5.35 18.47 -8.59
CA SER A 231 -6.63 19.19 -8.71
C SER A 231 -7.71 18.74 -7.71
N ARG A 232 -7.66 17.50 -7.19
CA ARG A 232 -8.55 17.06 -6.10
C ARG A 232 -8.12 17.52 -4.71
N TYR A 233 -6.83 17.72 -4.48
CA TYR A 233 -6.32 18.26 -3.21
C TYR A 233 -6.14 19.79 -3.21
N SER A 234 -6.20 20.46 -4.36
CA SER A 234 -6.22 21.93 -4.46
C SER A 234 -7.63 22.54 -4.34
N GLY A 235 -8.55 21.86 -3.65
CA GLY A 235 -9.89 22.38 -3.35
C GLY A 235 -9.82 23.51 -2.34
N THR A 236 -9.65 24.75 -2.82
CA THR A 236 -9.56 25.94 -1.97
C THR A 236 -10.90 26.25 -1.29
N ASN A 237 -10.94 26.16 0.04
CA ASN A 237 -11.95 26.85 0.85
C ASN A 237 -11.84 28.36 0.56
N SER A 238 -12.81 28.90 -0.17
CA SER A 238 -12.76 30.28 -0.71
C SER A 238 -14.05 31.07 -0.45
N ASP A 239 -14.78 30.75 0.63
CA ASP A 239 -15.95 31.51 1.09
C ASP A 239 -15.53 32.71 1.96
N THR A 240 -14.76 33.64 1.37
CA THR A 240 -14.64 35.01 1.91
C THR A 240 -15.84 35.83 1.43
N ALA A 241 -16.97 35.71 2.14
CA ALA A 241 -18.14 36.55 1.88
C ALA A 241 -17.89 38.00 2.34
N GLU A 242 -18.16 38.97 1.45
CA GLU A 242 -18.03 40.40 1.75
C GLU A 242 -19.13 40.87 2.72
N VAL A 243 -18.75 41.30 3.93
CA VAL A 243 -19.69 41.88 4.90
C VAL A 243 -19.93 43.36 4.57
N ASN A 244 -20.95 43.62 3.76
CA ASN A 244 -21.46 44.97 3.54
C ASN A 244 -22.18 45.52 4.78
N SER A 245 -21.89 46.76 5.17
CA SER A 245 -22.43 47.39 6.38
C SER A 245 -23.56 48.39 6.07
N ALA A 246 -24.66 48.30 6.83
CA ALA A 246 -25.78 49.24 6.81
C ALA A 246 -26.48 49.24 8.19
N GLY A 247 -26.37 50.36 8.93
CA GLY A 247 -26.62 50.41 10.39
C GLY A 247 -28.07 50.62 10.87
N SER A 248 -28.18 51.14 12.10
CA SER A 248 -29.40 51.63 12.79
C SER A 248 -30.28 50.53 13.45
N MET A 249 -30.80 50.66 14.69
CA MET A 249 -30.60 51.59 15.82
C MET A 249 -31.27 51.04 17.11
N SER A 250 -30.83 51.48 18.31
CA SER A 250 -31.60 51.47 19.60
C SER A 250 -31.98 50.09 20.20
N THR A 251 -32.06 49.76 21.51
CA THR A 251 -31.71 50.30 22.86
C THR A 251 -31.87 49.10 23.85
N ASN A 252 -31.55 49.05 25.16
CA ASN A 252 -31.15 49.99 26.23
C ASN A 252 -30.29 49.16 27.25
N ALA A 253 -29.25 49.69 27.93
CA ALA A 253 -29.22 50.46 29.19
C ALA A 253 -29.42 49.66 30.51
N ALA A 254 -28.75 50.12 31.59
CA ALA A 254 -28.45 49.47 32.90
C ALA A 254 -27.28 48.43 32.83
N ALA A 255 -26.12 48.60 33.49
CA ALA A 255 -25.80 48.78 34.93
C ALA A 255 -25.74 47.42 35.69
N GLN A 256 -24.78 47.15 36.59
CA GLN A 256 -23.81 48.03 37.28
C GLN A 256 -22.54 47.25 37.76
N ASP A 257 -21.58 47.98 38.35
CA ASP A 257 -20.46 47.61 39.25
C ASP A 257 -20.06 46.12 39.44
N ALA A 258 -18.81 45.67 39.20
CA ALA A 258 -17.47 46.10 39.66
C ALA A 258 -16.97 45.36 40.92
N LYS A 259 -15.64 45.42 41.16
CA LYS A 259 -14.83 44.74 42.21
C LYS A 259 -14.57 43.24 42.00
N GLU A 260 -13.48 42.65 42.47
CA GLU A 260 -12.06 43.07 42.64
C GLU A 260 -11.23 41.79 42.91
N TYR A 261 -9.92 41.84 42.68
CA TYR A 261 -8.94 40.81 43.10
C TYR A 261 -8.81 40.78 44.65
N PRO A 262 -8.27 39.72 45.32
CA PRO A 262 -7.04 39.04 44.89
C PRO A 262 -6.83 37.54 45.22
N SER A 263 -5.68 37.08 44.71
CA SER A 263 -4.92 35.88 45.10
C SER A 263 -4.75 35.66 46.61
N VAL A 264 -4.71 34.39 47.02
CA VAL A 264 -4.04 33.89 48.24
C VAL A 264 -3.25 32.62 47.87
N VAL A 265 -2.17 32.36 48.59
CA VAL A 265 -1.15 31.32 48.33
C VAL A 265 -1.28 30.17 49.37
N ASP A 266 -0.46 29.13 49.23
CA ASP A 266 -0.10 28.14 50.27
C ASP A 266 -1.15 27.09 50.71
N ALA A 267 -0.80 25.91 51.23
CA ALA A 267 0.45 25.13 51.12
C ALA A 267 0.30 23.70 51.73
N THR A 268 1.21 22.80 51.34
CA THR A 268 1.75 21.65 52.12
C THR A 268 0.86 20.46 52.57
N ASN A 269 1.54 19.30 52.68
CA ASN A 269 1.30 18.18 53.61
C ASN A 269 0.09 17.24 53.37
N LYS A 270 0.09 15.96 53.81
CA LYS A 270 1.16 14.93 54.03
C LYS A 270 0.50 13.61 54.48
N ALA A 271 0.98 12.45 54.03
CA ALA A 271 0.56 11.09 54.50
C ALA A 271 -0.94 10.76 54.22
N ASP A 272 -1.39 9.51 54.18
CA ASP A 272 -0.76 8.22 54.53
C ASP A 272 -0.34 7.34 53.33
#